data_AF-A0A6A6Q0A2-F1
#
_entry.id   AF-A0A6A6Q0A2-F1
#
_cell.length_a   1.000
_cell.length_b   1.000
_cell.length_c   1.000
_cell.angle_alpha   90.00
_cell.angle_beta   90.00
_cell.angle_gamma   90.00
#
_symmetry.space_group_name_H-M   'P 1'
#
loop_
_entity.id
_entity.type
_entity.pdbx_description
1 polymer ?
#
loop_
_entity_poly.entity_id
_entity_poly.type
_entity_poly.pdbx_seq_one_letter_code
_entity_poly.pdbx_strand_id
1 'polypeptide(L)'
;MFGPFKPSAPLFGGLLWKIPWRLSGPQKLRHRRRLRRVDNVVAVLDTALQRQAAISTQPFAPTSQSSPPPTQAPNHLSASKGQATPDELATTAEGRRLLEAERNADLEARRNGKGPKRGDWVPEVTAHGVQVPSGRLLSDEARLNGTIKLIERWKAEMPTEQEMLPRDKYTVFNRYSKGYRKGIHKVPKWTRISQRLNPPGF
;
A
#
# COMPACT_ATOMS: atom_id res chain seq x y z
N MET A 1 23.56 18.23 57.57
CA MET A 1 22.24 17.60 57.83
C MET A 1 21.34 17.85 56.62
N PHE A 2 21.05 16.82 55.83
CA PHE A 2 20.02 16.88 54.80
C PHE A 2 18.66 16.74 55.48
N GLY A 3 17.79 17.74 55.33
CA GLY A 3 16.43 17.73 55.90
C GLY A 3 15.54 16.62 55.30
N PRO A 4 14.33 16.39 55.85
CA PRO A 4 13.41 15.30 55.52
C PRO A 4 12.90 15.27 54.06
N PHE A 5 13.33 16.21 53.21
CA PHE A 5 13.01 16.29 51.79
C PHE A 5 14.28 16.15 50.96
N LYS A 6 14.38 15.06 50.18
CA LYS A 6 15.41 14.90 49.16
C LYS A 6 15.10 15.88 48.02
N PRO A 7 15.96 16.88 47.72
CA PRO A 7 15.74 17.74 46.57
C PRO A 7 15.78 16.88 45.30
N SER A 8 14.68 16.85 44.54
CA SER A 8 14.68 16.26 43.21
C SER A 8 15.57 17.09 42.29
N ALA A 9 16.45 16.45 41.50
CA ALA A 9 17.23 17.15 40.50
C ALA A 9 16.30 17.95 39.56
N PRO A 10 16.60 19.22 39.24
CA PRO A 10 15.82 19.96 38.27
C PRO A 10 15.84 19.20 36.95
N LEU A 11 14.67 18.91 36.39
CA LEU A 11 14.58 18.36 35.04
C LEU A 11 15.14 19.43 34.10
N PHE A 12 16.34 19.21 33.55
CA PHE A 12 16.94 20.06 32.51
C PHE A 12 16.20 19.90 31.16
N GLY A 13 14.88 20.12 31.17
CA GLY A 13 14.02 20.18 29.99
C GLY A 13 13.93 21.59 29.39
N GLY A 14 15.01 22.37 29.47
CA GLY A 14 15.02 23.78 29.06
C GLY A 14 14.89 24.01 27.55
N LEU A 15 15.22 23.01 26.73
CA LEU A 15 15.10 23.11 25.28
C LEU A 15 13.68 22.73 24.81
N LEU A 16 12.89 23.75 24.47
CA LEU A 16 11.52 23.56 23.98
C LEU A 16 11.49 23.10 22.52
N TRP A 17 11.35 21.80 22.30
CA TRP A 17 11.04 21.23 21.00
C TRP A 17 9.53 21.26 20.74
N LYS A 18 9.03 22.37 20.17
CA LYS A 18 7.58 22.58 19.92
C LYS A 18 7.05 21.71 18.78
N ILE A 19 6.88 20.42 19.06
CA ILE A 19 6.34 19.43 18.12
C ILE A 19 4.99 18.93 18.67
N PRO A 20 3.85 19.24 18.02
CA PRO A 20 2.53 18.84 18.52
C PRO A 20 2.39 17.33 18.56
N TRP A 21 1.49 16.80 19.40
CA TRP A 21 1.25 15.36 19.50
C TRP A 21 0.46 14.79 18.31
N ARG A 22 -0.27 15.65 17.58
CA ARG A 22 -1.11 15.30 16.42
C ARG A 22 -0.71 16.06 15.16
N LEU A 23 -0.98 15.46 14.00
CA LEU A 23 -0.88 16.13 12.71
C LEU A 23 -2.07 17.07 12.49
N SER A 24 -1.83 18.21 11.83
CA SER A 24 -2.90 19.06 11.32
C SER A 24 -3.58 18.48 10.08
N GLY A 25 -4.79 18.93 9.76
CA GLY A 25 -5.52 18.57 8.53
C GLY A 25 -4.66 18.68 7.24
N PRO A 26 -3.99 19.81 6.97
CA PRO A 26 -3.15 19.94 5.77
C PRO A 26 -1.91 19.01 5.80
N GLN A 27 -1.35 18.70 6.97
CA GLN A 27 -0.27 17.72 7.07
C GLN A 27 -0.76 16.31 6.73
N LYS A 28 -1.96 15.93 7.19
CA LYS A 28 -2.60 14.65 6.82
C LYS A 28 -2.87 14.57 5.31
N LEU A 29 -3.34 15.65 4.70
CA LEU A 29 -3.53 15.72 3.24
C LEU A 29 -2.22 15.51 2.48
N ARG A 30 -1.16 16.25 2.84
CA ARG A 30 0.16 16.09 2.22
C ARG A 30 0.73 14.69 2.42
N HIS A 31 0.48 14.07 3.57
CA HIS A 31 0.91 12.70 3.82
C HIS A 31 0.20 11.70 2.90
N ARG A 32 -1.13 11.78 2.77
CA ARG A 32 -1.89 10.95 1.82
C ARG A 32 -1.39 11.12 0.38
N ARG A 33 -1.13 12.35 -0.06
CA ARG A 33 -0.55 12.62 -1.39
C ARG A 33 0.82 11.97 -1.58
N ARG A 34 1.68 11.97 -0.54
CA ARG A 34 2.99 11.29 -0.60
C ARG A 34 2.85 9.78 -0.70
N LEU A 35 1.94 9.17 0.07
CA LEU A 35 1.67 7.73 -0.01
C LEU A 35 1.22 7.34 -1.43
N ARG A 36 0.21 8.04 -1.97
CA ARG A 36 -0.26 7.82 -3.35
C ARG A 36 0.82 8.06 -4.40
N ARG A 37 1.69 9.06 -4.20
CA ARG A 37 2.79 9.32 -5.14
C ARG A 37 3.73 8.13 -5.22
N VAL A 38 4.04 7.50 -4.08
CA VAL A 38 4.86 6.27 -4.06
C VAL A 38 4.12 5.13 -4.77
N ASP A 39 2.81 4.99 -4.55
CA ASP A 39 1.99 3.96 -5.22
C ASP A 39 2.02 4.12 -6.74
N ASN A 40 1.83 5.36 -7.22
CA ASN A 40 1.88 5.67 -8.64
C ASN A 40 3.26 5.37 -9.26
N VAL A 41 4.35 5.66 -8.54
CA VAL A 41 5.71 5.35 -9.02
C VAL A 41 5.88 3.84 -9.19
N VAL A 42 5.42 3.05 -8.21
CA VAL A 42 5.50 1.59 -8.30
C VAL A 42 4.65 1.05 -9.45
N ALA A 43 3.43 1.55 -9.63
CA ALA A 43 2.56 1.15 -10.74
C ALA A 43 3.15 1.50 -12.12
N VAL A 44 3.75 2.68 -12.26
CA VAL A 44 4.42 3.08 -13.51
C VAL A 44 5.63 2.17 -13.81
N LEU A 45 6.43 1.84 -12.79
CA LEU A 45 7.57 0.93 -12.98
C LEU A 45 7.12 -0.49 -13.34
N ASP A 46 6.07 -0.99 -12.68
CA ASP A 46 5.49 -2.31 -12.95
C ASP A 46 5.02 -2.42 -14.41
N THR A 47 4.19 -1.46 -14.84
CA THR A 47 3.67 -1.42 -16.22
C THR A 47 4.75 -1.20 -17.27
N ALA A 48 5.78 -0.39 -16.98
CA ALA A 48 6.90 -0.18 -17.90
C ALA A 48 7.74 -1.44 -18.09
N LEU A 49 8.02 -2.17 -17.01
CA LEU A 49 8.80 -3.42 -17.07
C LEU A 49 8.03 -4.53 -17.81
N GLN A 50 6.73 -4.69 -17.53
CA GLN A 50 5.89 -5.65 -18.25
C GLN A 50 5.87 -5.37 -19.76
N ARG A 51 5.77 -4.10 -20.16
CA ARG A 51 5.85 -3.70 -21.58
C ARG A 51 7.20 -4.02 -22.19
N GLN A 52 8.30 -3.73 -21.47
CA GLN A 52 9.64 -4.05 -21.94
C GLN A 52 9.83 -5.55 -22.15
N ALA A 53 9.33 -6.38 -21.22
CA ALA A 53 9.38 -7.83 -21.33
C ALA A 53 8.56 -8.34 -22.53
N ALA A 54 7.35 -7.80 -22.73
CA ALA A 54 6.53 -8.12 -23.89
C ALA A 54 7.24 -7.79 -25.20
N ILE A 55 7.82 -6.59 -25.33
CA ILE A 55 8.58 -6.17 -26.52
C ILE A 55 9.77 -7.10 -26.77
N SER A 56 10.49 -7.51 -25.72
CA SER A 56 11.64 -8.42 -25.87
C SER A 56 11.26 -9.85 -26.27
N THR A 57 10.02 -10.27 -25.99
CA THR A 57 9.55 -11.64 -26.25
C THR A 57 8.91 -11.78 -27.64
N GLN A 58 8.43 -10.68 -28.24
CA GLN A 58 7.87 -10.72 -29.59
C GLN A 58 8.98 -11.01 -30.61
N PRO A 59 8.93 -12.13 -31.36
CA PRO A 59 9.78 -12.28 -32.52
C PRO A 59 9.39 -11.18 -33.53
N PHE A 60 10.38 -10.49 -34.08
CA PHE A 60 10.19 -9.50 -35.14
C PHE A 60 9.48 -10.17 -36.33
N ALA A 61 8.16 -10.06 -36.39
CA ALA A 61 7.39 -10.54 -37.52
C ALA A 61 7.67 -9.59 -38.71
N PRO A 62 8.16 -10.10 -39.85
CA PRO A 62 8.36 -9.26 -41.02
C PRO A 62 7.00 -8.71 -41.48
N THR A 63 6.93 -7.40 -41.58
CA THR A 63 5.76 -6.61 -42.00
C THR A 63 5.25 -7.12 -43.35
N SER A 64 4.21 -7.94 -43.34
CA SER A 64 3.41 -8.27 -44.52
C SER A 64 2.18 -7.36 -44.56
N GLN A 65 1.89 -6.88 -45.77
CA GLN A 65 1.10 -5.70 -46.07
C GLN A 65 -0.35 -5.75 -45.55
N SER A 66 -0.79 -4.58 -45.10
CA SER A 66 -2.16 -4.07 -44.94
C SER A 66 -3.30 -4.86 -45.58
N SER A 67 -4.26 -5.28 -44.76
CA SER A 67 -5.67 -5.43 -45.15
C SER A 67 -6.53 -4.64 -44.16
N PRO A 68 -7.41 -3.73 -44.61
CA PRO A 68 -8.26 -2.93 -43.71
C PRO A 68 -9.34 -3.80 -43.05
N PRO A 69 -9.70 -3.54 -41.76
CA PRO A 69 -10.72 -4.30 -41.06
C PRO A 69 -12.14 -3.92 -41.55
N PRO A 70 -13.09 -4.88 -41.65
CA PRO A 70 -14.47 -4.57 -41.96
C PRO A 70 -15.15 -3.86 -40.78
N THR A 71 -15.80 -2.75 -41.09
CA THR A 71 -16.67 -1.97 -40.19
C THR A 71 -17.76 -2.87 -39.60
N GLN A 72 -17.72 -3.12 -38.29
CA GLN A 72 -18.86 -3.64 -37.55
C GLN A 72 -19.43 -2.53 -36.68
N ALA A 73 -20.68 -2.16 -36.95
CA ALA A 73 -21.45 -1.18 -36.19
C ALA A 73 -21.85 -1.75 -34.82
N PRO A 74 -21.89 -0.94 -33.74
CA PRO A 74 -22.32 -1.40 -32.43
C PRO A 74 -23.86 -1.43 -32.36
N ASN A 75 -24.44 -2.64 -32.39
CA ASN A 75 -25.83 -2.88 -32.01
C ASN A 75 -25.87 -3.37 -30.55
N HIS A 76 -26.41 -2.53 -29.66
CA HIS A 76 -27.70 -2.72 -28.97
C HIS A 76 -27.66 -2.08 -27.57
N LEU A 77 -28.47 -1.03 -27.39
CA LEU A 77 -28.89 -0.54 -26.08
C LEU A 77 -29.89 -1.55 -25.49
N SER A 78 -29.49 -2.30 -24.46
CA SER A 78 -30.43 -3.04 -23.62
C SER A 78 -30.82 -2.19 -22.42
N ALA A 79 -31.95 -1.50 -22.53
CA ALA A 79 -32.63 -0.91 -21.38
C ALA A 79 -33.39 -2.03 -20.64
N SER A 80 -32.79 -2.59 -19.59
CA SER A 80 -33.52 -3.44 -18.64
C SER A 80 -33.71 -2.70 -17.32
N LYS A 81 -34.95 -2.73 -16.83
CA LYS A 81 -35.42 -2.05 -15.64
C LYS A 81 -35.29 -3.02 -14.47
N GLY A 82 -34.32 -2.79 -13.58
CA GLY A 82 -34.21 -3.47 -12.29
C GLY A 82 -32.91 -4.28 -12.12
N GLN A 83 -32.13 -3.85 -11.12
CA GLN A 83 -30.89 -4.45 -10.57
C GLN A 83 -29.73 -4.64 -11.56
N ALA A 84 -28.70 -3.80 -11.42
CA ALA A 84 -27.46 -3.90 -12.18
C ALA A 84 -26.77 -5.25 -11.92
N THR A 85 -26.40 -5.94 -12.99
CA THR A 85 -25.60 -7.16 -12.92
C THR A 85 -24.16 -6.81 -12.46
N PRO A 86 -23.45 -7.71 -11.75
CA PRO A 86 -22.10 -7.42 -11.23
C PRO A 86 -21.09 -7.02 -12.33
N ASP A 87 -21.29 -7.49 -13.56
CA ASP A 87 -20.46 -7.14 -14.72
C ASP A 87 -20.70 -5.69 -15.20
N GLU A 88 -21.93 -5.18 -15.06
CA GLU A 88 -22.28 -3.78 -15.37
C GLU A 88 -21.72 -2.80 -14.32
N LEU A 89 -21.73 -3.21 -13.05
CA LEU A 89 -21.10 -2.48 -11.94
C LEU A 89 -19.57 -2.43 -12.08
N ALA A 90 -18.95 -3.50 -12.60
CA ALA A 90 -17.53 -3.54 -12.90
C ALA A 90 -17.12 -2.65 -14.09
N THR A 91 -18.06 -2.18 -14.90
CA THR A 91 -17.79 -1.34 -16.08
C THR A 91 -17.88 0.15 -15.74
N THR A 92 -18.72 0.52 -14.77
CA THR A 92 -18.98 1.93 -14.39
C THR A 92 -18.05 2.40 -13.27
N ALA A 93 -17.52 3.63 -13.35
CA ALA A 93 -16.57 4.16 -12.37
C ALA A 93 -17.12 4.27 -10.93
N GLU A 94 -18.41 4.57 -10.78
CA GLU A 94 -19.11 4.57 -9.49
C GLU A 94 -19.39 3.13 -8.99
N GLY A 95 -19.70 2.20 -9.89
CA GLY A 95 -19.90 0.78 -9.56
C GLY A 95 -18.60 0.11 -9.08
N ARG A 96 -17.47 0.42 -9.72
CA ARG A 96 -16.13 0.01 -9.25
C ARG A 96 -15.83 0.54 -7.85
N ARG A 97 -16.17 1.79 -7.56
CA ARG A 97 -15.99 2.37 -6.21
C ARG A 97 -16.83 1.70 -5.14
N LEU A 98 -18.07 1.31 -5.45
CA LEU A 98 -18.96 0.62 -4.50
C LEU A 98 -18.50 -0.82 -4.26
N LEU A 99 -18.11 -1.56 -5.30
CA LEU A 99 -17.51 -2.89 -5.17
C LEU A 99 -16.19 -2.86 -4.39
N GLU A 100 -15.36 -1.83 -4.61
CA GLU A 100 -14.15 -1.59 -3.82
C GLU A 100 -14.47 -1.19 -2.36
N ALA A 101 -15.58 -0.51 -2.10
CA ALA A 101 -15.99 -0.12 -0.75
C ALA A 101 -16.46 -1.31 0.09
N GLU A 102 -17.21 -2.26 -0.49
CA GLU A 102 -17.64 -3.50 0.19
C GLU A 102 -16.47 -4.44 0.49
N ARG A 103 -15.49 -4.54 -0.43
CA ARG A 103 -14.23 -5.27 -0.20
C ARG A 103 -13.39 -4.69 0.95
N ASN A 104 -13.68 -3.46 1.37
CA ASN A 104 -12.96 -2.70 2.39
C ASN A 104 -13.67 -2.70 3.77
N ALA A 105 -14.69 -3.53 3.99
CA ALA A 105 -15.35 -3.63 5.30
C ALA A 105 -14.49 -4.36 6.38
N ASP A 106 -13.63 -5.31 5.99
CA ASP A 106 -12.81 -6.13 6.91
C ASP A 106 -11.37 -5.59 7.13
N LEU A 107 -11.19 -4.26 7.06
CA LEU A 107 -9.87 -3.65 7.15
C LEU A 107 -9.22 -3.73 8.54
N GLU A 108 -9.96 -4.06 9.61
CA GLU A 108 -9.41 -4.18 10.97
C GLU A 108 -8.61 -5.47 11.23
N ALA A 109 -8.76 -6.50 10.38
CA ALA A 109 -8.05 -7.79 10.52
C ALA A 109 -6.63 -7.80 9.92
N ARG A 110 -6.21 -6.72 9.24
CA ARG A 110 -4.99 -6.68 8.43
C ARG A 110 -3.85 -5.97 9.14
N ARG A 111 -3.14 -6.66 10.04
CA ARG A 111 -1.93 -6.12 10.69
C ARG A 111 -0.69 -6.99 10.43
N ASN A 112 0.11 -6.61 9.44
CA ASN A 112 1.32 -7.35 9.06
C ASN A 112 2.58 -6.90 9.83
N GLY A 113 3.21 -7.86 10.54
CA GLY A 113 4.55 -7.74 11.14
C GLY A 113 5.64 -8.22 10.19
N LYS A 114 6.88 -7.76 10.39
CA LYS A 114 8.02 -8.12 9.54
C LYS A 114 8.74 -9.35 10.12
N GLY A 115 8.60 -10.51 9.47
CA GLY A 115 9.25 -11.77 9.84
C GLY A 115 10.70 -11.91 9.29
N PRO A 116 11.48 -12.87 9.81
CA PRO A 116 12.91 -13.01 9.52
C PRO A 116 13.19 -13.56 8.11
N LYS A 117 14.20 -12.97 7.44
CA LYS A 117 14.66 -13.37 6.10
C LYS A 117 15.37 -14.73 6.11
N ARG A 118 14.67 -15.79 5.74
CA ARG A 118 15.25 -16.99 5.11
C ARG A 118 14.32 -17.44 3.98
N GLY A 119 14.75 -17.22 2.74
CA GLY A 119 14.02 -17.53 1.51
C GLY A 119 13.21 -16.33 0.96
N ASP A 120 13.45 -15.96 -0.29
CA ASP A 120 12.72 -14.92 -1.03
C ASP A 120 11.40 -15.50 -1.57
N TRP A 121 10.50 -15.89 -0.67
CA TRP A 121 9.16 -16.36 -1.03
C TRP A 121 8.19 -15.20 -1.22
N VAL A 122 7.15 -15.39 -2.03
CA VAL A 122 6.03 -14.45 -2.12
C VAL A 122 5.28 -14.51 -0.78
N PRO A 123 5.15 -13.41 -0.02
CA PRO A 123 4.46 -13.43 1.25
C PRO A 123 2.96 -13.56 1.02
N GLU A 124 2.35 -14.63 1.55
CA GLU A 124 0.91 -14.78 1.63
C GLU A 124 0.41 -14.23 2.97
N VAL A 125 -0.77 -13.61 2.94
CA VAL A 125 -1.42 -13.06 4.12
C VAL A 125 -2.44 -14.08 4.62
N THR A 126 -2.20 -14.68 5.78
CA THR A 126 -3.18 -15.58 6.43
C THR A 126 -4.46 -14.80 6.79
N ALA A 127 -5.58 -15.49 7.03
CA ALA A 127 -6.82 -14.89 7.54
C ALA A 127 -6.62 -13.95 8.76
N HIS A 128 -5.59 -14.19 9.56
CA HIS A 128 -5.21 -13.37 10.72
C HIS A 128 -4.25 -12.20 10.42
N GLY A 129 -4.00 -11.88 9.14
CA GLY A 129 -3.13 -10.77 8.77
C GLY A 129 -1.65 -11.01 9.10
N VAL A 130 -1.21 -12.26 9.19
CA VAL A 130 0.21 -12.60 9.41
C VAL A 130 0.83 -12.93 8.05
N GLN A 131 1.98 -12.33 7.75
CA GLN A 131 2.76 -12.69 6.56
C GLN A 131 3.45 -14.03 6.80
N VAL A 132 3.09 -15.02 5.99
CA VAL A 132 3.71 -16.35 5.96
C VAL A 132 4.35 -16.59 4.58
N PRO A 133 5.47 -17.31 4.53
CA PRO A 133 6.09 -17.65 3.25
C PRO A 133 5.16 -18.59 2.48
N SER A 134 4.78 -18.20 1.26
CA SER A 134 4.11 -19.11 0.33
C SER A 134 5.10 -20.15 -0.22
N GLY A 135 4.58 -21.18 -0.88
CA GLY A 135 5.40 -22.13 -1.64
C GLY A 135 5.96 -21.58 -2.95
N ARG A 136 5.69 -20.32 -3.31
CA ARG A 136 6.16 -19.68 -4.56
C ARG A 136 7.34 -18.75 -4.31
N LEU A 137 8.37 -18.86 -5.14
CA LEU A 137 9.51 -17.95 -5.07
C LEU A 137 9.19 -16.62 -5.76
N LEU A 138 9.61 -15.54 -5.12
CA LEU A 138 9.49 -14.18 -5.64
C LEU A 138 10.26 -14.00 -6.97
N SER A 139 11.33 -14.77 -7.18
CA SER A 139 12.06 -14.81 -8.45
C SER A 139 11.22 -15.31 -9.60
N ASP A 140 10.36 -16.29 -9.33
CA ASP A 140 9.64 -17.00 -10.37
C ASP A 140 8.43 -16.16 -10.76
N GLU A 141 7.73 -15.57 -9.78
CA GLU A 141 6.70 -14.56 -9.98
C GLU A 141 7.22 -13.38 -10.83
N ALA A 142 8.40 -12.85 -10.50
CA ALA A 142 9.00 -11.74 -11.23
C ALA A 142 9.35 -12.12 -12.67
N ARG A 143 9.84 -13.34 -12.93
CA ARG A 143 10.10 -13.83 -14.29
C ARG A 143 8.82 -13.98 -15.10
N LEU A 144 7.78 -14.56 -14.50
CA LEU A 144 6.48 -14.75 -15.15
C LEU A 144 5.85 -13.41 -15.55
N ASN A 145 5.94 -12.41 -14.68
CA ASN A 145 5.38 -11.09 -14.94
C ASN A 145 6.30 -10.20 -15.79
N GLY A 146 7.55 -10.61 -16.04
CA GLY A 146 8.54 -9.76 -16.70
C GLY A 146 8.92 -8.52 -15.86
N THR A 147 8.86 -8.63 -14.54
CA THR A 147 9.12 -7.55 -13.57
C THR A 147 10.36 -7.83 -12.74
N ILE A 148 10.63 -6.98 -11.73
CA ILE A 148 11.72 -7.19 -10.77
C ILE A 148 11.18 -7.68 -9.43
N LYS A 149 11.96 -8.56 -8.77
CA LYS A 149 11.63 -9.14 -7.45
C LYS A 149 11.22 -8.08 -6.43
N LEU A 150 11.88 -6.93 -6.42
CA LEU A 150 11.62 -5.86 -5.46
C LEU A 150 10.22 -5.23 -5.62
N ILE A 151 9.71 -5.13 -6.85
CA ILE A 151 8.38 -4.59 -7.12
C ILE A 151 7.32 -5.60 -6.66
N GLU A 152 7.49 -6.88 -6.99
CA GLU A 152 6.55 -7.91 -6.55
C GLU A 152 6.51 -8.02 -5.03
N ARG A 153 7.68 -7.95 -4.38
CA ARG A 153 7.77 -7.93 -2.92
C ARG A 153 7.05 -6.72 -2.34
N TRP A 154 7.26 -5.55 -2.95
CA TRP A 154 6.60 -4.34 -2.52
C TRP A 154 5.08 -4.47 -2.62
N LYS A 155 4.57 -4.96 -3.75
CA LYS A 155 3.13 -5.18 -3.98
C LYS A 155 2.53 -6.18 -2.97
N ALA A 156 3.29 -7.20 -2.60
CA ALA A 156 2.83 -8.21 -1.64
C ALA A 156 2.91 -7.73 -0.18
N GLU A 157 3.97 -7.00 0.20
CA GLU A 157 4.16 -6.57 1.60
C GLU A 157 3.49 -5.23 1.94
N MET A 158 3.46 -4.26 1.02
CA MET A 158 3.14 -2.86 1.32
C MET A 158 1.71 -2.49 0.85
N PRO A 159 0.78 -2.17 1.77
CA PRO A 159 -0.58 -1.80 1.41
C PRO A 159 -0.62 -0.44 0.69
N THR A 160 -1.57 -0.26 -0.22
CA THR A 160 -1.80 1.03 -0.91
C THR A 160 -2.38 2.09 0.02
N GLU A 161 -2.32 3.38 -0.34
CA GLU A 161 -2.93 4.42 0.50
C GLU A 161 -4.43 4.20 0.74
N GLN A 162 -5.14 3.58 -0.20
CA GLN A 162 -6.57 3.33 -0.08
C GLN A 162 -6.86 2.19 0.90
N GLU A 163 -6.08 1.12 0.85
CA GLU A 163 -6.19 -0.03 1.76
C GLU A 163 -5.78 0.28 3.20
N MET A 164 -4.93 1.29 3.42
CA MET A 164 -4.47 1.63 4.76
C MET A 164 -5.57 2.20 5.65
N LEU A 165 -5.64 1.70 6.89
CA LEU A 165 -6.45 2.28 7.95
C LEU A 165 -6.00 3.73 8.26
N PRO A 166 -6.92 4.67 8.57
CA PRO A 166 -6.56 6.02 8.99
C PRO A 166 -5.61 6.05 10.19
N ARG A 167 -5.73 5.08 11.10
CA ARG A 167 -4.84 4.93 12.25
C ARG A 167 -3.40 4.68 11.83
N ASP A 168 -3.16 3.79 10.88
CA ASP A 168 -1.81 3.43 10.43
C ASP A 168 -1.22 4.46 9.43
N LYS A 169 -2.07 5.27 8.78
CA LYS A 169 -1.60 6.44 8.02
C LYS A 169 -0.93 7.48 8.92
N TYR A 170 -1.50 7.76 10.09
CA TYR A 170 -1.08 8.92 10.88
C TYR A 170 -0.29 8.56 12.14
N THR A 171 -0.26 7.27 12.50
CA THR A 171 0.43 6.79 13.69
C THR A 171 1.26 5.56 13.37
N VAL A 172 2.37 5.41 14.09
CA VAL A 172 3.29 4.27 13.99
C VAL A 172 3.42 3.62 15.35
N PHE A 173 3.78 2.35 15.35
CA PHE A 173 4.09 1.64 16.58
C PHE A 173 5.26 2.27 17.33
N ASN A 174 5.13 2.37 18.65
CA ASN A 174 6.21 2.76 19.55
C ASN A 174 6.08 2.01 20.87
N ARG A 175 7.06 1.15 21.16
CA ARG A 175 7.09 0.32 22.37
C ARG A 175 7.00 1.11 23.68
N TYR A 176 7.52 2.34 23.70
CA TYR A 176 7.65 3.12 24.93
C TYR A 176 6.51 4.12 25.17
N SER A 177 5.61 4.34 24.21
CA SER A 177 4.47 5.22 24.44
C SER A 177 3.29 4.45 25.01
N LYS A 178 2.54 5.11 25.91
CA LYS A 178 1.27 4.59 26.40
C LYS A 178 0.33 4.35 25.20
N GLY A 179 -0.23 3.14 25.10
CA GLY A 179 -1.07 2.73 23.97
C GLY A 179 -0.29 2.37 22.70
N TYR A 180 1.04 2.19 22.80
CA TYR A 180 1.91 1.65 21.74
C TYR A 180 1.87 2.39 20.40
N ARG A 181 1.56 3.69 20.43
CA ARG A 181 1.43 4.55 19.25
C ARG A 181 2.12 5.89 19.41
N LYS A 182 2.73 6.37 18.33
CA LYS A 182 3.21 7.75 18.20
C LYS A 182 2.81 8.32 16.85
N GLY A 183 2.63 9.64 16.76
CA GLY A 183 2.37 10.30 15.48
C GLY A 183 3.52 10.11 14.50
N ILE A 184 3.21 9.81 13.23
CA ILE A 184 4.22 9.53 12.21
C ILE A 184 5.13 10.73 11.94
N HIS A 185 4.65 11.96 12.17
CA HIS A 185 5.43 13.19 12.02
C HIS A 185 6.54 13.35 13.06
N LYS A 186 6.55 12.51 14.10
CA LYS A 186 7.66 12.42 15.07
C LYS A 186 8.76 11.45 14.61
N VAL A 187 8.58 10.74 13.50
CA VAL A 187 9.61 9.87 12.93
C VAL A 187 10.66 10.74 12.21
N PRO A 188 11.96 10.51 12.44
CA PRO A 188 13.00 11.21 11.70
C PRO A 188 12.82 11.05 10.20
N LYS A 189 12.85 12.16 9.45
CA LYS A 189 12.70 12.17 7.98
C LYS A 189 11.44 11.45 7.47
N TRP A 190 10.34 11.46 8.25
CA TRP A 190 9.07 10.80 7.91
C TRP A 190 8.45 11.20 6.56
N THR A 191 8.87 12.34 5.99
CA THR A 191 8.40 12.76 4.66
C THR A 191 9.04 12.00 3.51
N ARG A 192 10.17 11.32 3.76
CA ARG A 192 10.95 10.57 2.76
C ARG A 192 10.90 9.06 2.99
N ILE A 193 10.69 8.63 4.23
CA ILE A 193 10.62 7.22 4.60
C ILE A 193 9.21 6.68 4.35
N SER A 194 9.10 5.50 3.75
CA SER A 194 7.86 4.77 3.54
C SER A 194 7.56 3.81 4.70
N GLN A 195 6.94 4.33 5.76
CA GLN A 195 6.42 3.50 6.87
C GLN A 195 4.93 3.24 6.65
N ARG A 196 4.55 1.99 6.40
CA ARG A 196 3.15 1.56 6.20
C ARG A 196 2.71 0.40 7.10
N LEU A 197 3.66 -0.39 7.57
CA LEU A 197 3.41 -1.59 8.37
C LEU A 197 3.63 -1.31 9.86
N ASN A 198 2.76 -1.88 10.69
CA ASN A 198 2.85 -1.89 12.14
C ASN A 198 2.67 -3.34 12.63
N PRO A 199 3.31 -3.75 13.74
CA PRO A 199 3.19 -5.10 14.26
C PRO A 199 1.74 -5.46 14.63
N PRO A 200 1.32 -6.73 14.43
CA PRO A 200 0.00 -7.22 14.81
C PRO A 200 -0.25 -7.09 16.30
N GLY A 201 -1.53 -6.88 16.66
CA GLY A 201 -1.96 -6.75 18.05
C GLY A 201 -1.71 -5.38 18.69
N PHE A 202 -0.83 -4.53 18.15
CA PHE A 202 -0.56 -3.19 18.66
C PHE A 202 -1.21 -2.14 17.80
#